data_AF-A0A1A0QYF7-F1
#
_entry.id   AF-A0A1A0QYF7-F1
#
_cell.length_a   1.000
_cell.length_b   1.000
_cell.length_c   1.000
_cell.angle_alpha   90.00
_cell.angle_beta   90.00
_cell.angle_gamma   90.00
#
_symmetry.space_group_name_H-M   'P 1'
#
loop_
_entity.id
_entity.type
_entity.pdbx_description
1 polymer ?
#
loop_
_entity_poly.entity_id
_entity_poly.type
_entity_poly.pdbx_seq_one_letter_code
_entity_poly.pdbx_strand_id
1 'polypeptide(L)'
;MDWFDRRIVQYMLRWQPFGGPPEDEVLPRFGMSLPQLHRRFNRIVKKMEAQRDSLRSEDLALLSAVNRAKGEAAVKRELESMASSLKLPVPTSVEQRSA
;
A
#
# COMPACT_ATOMS: atom_id res chain seq x y z
N MET A 1 7.81 17.16 9.91
CA MET A 1 8.29 15.78 9.69
C MET A 1 9.79 15.78 9.92
N ASP A 2 10.40 14.72 10.46
CA ASP A 2 11.86 14.61 10.53
C ASP A 2 12.45 13.94 9.26
N TRP A 3 13.78 13.93 9.15
CA TRP A 3 14.47 13.38 7.97
C TRP A 3 14.26 11.86 7.80
N PHE A 4 14.10 11.13 8.91
CA PHE A 4 13.97 9.68 8.88
C PHE A 4 12.54 9.28 8.49
N ASP A 5 11.55 9.99 9.02
CA ASP A 5 10.15 9.90 8.59
C ASP A 5 10.04 10.19 7.09
N ARG A 6 10.73 11.22 6.58
CA ARG A 6 10.78 11.56 5.16
C ARG A 6 11.33 10.41 4.32
N ARG A 7 12.43 9.80 4.77
CA ARG A 7 13.04 8.63 4.13
C ARG A 7 12.09 7.44 4.09
N ILE A 8 11.33 7.19 5.16
CA ILE A 8 10.31 6.13 5.19
C ILE A 8 9.24 6.37 4.14
N VAL A 9 8.67 7.59 4.07
CA VAL A 9 7.62 7.91 3.10
C VAL A 9 8.10 7.76 1.67
N GLN A 10 9.30 8.27 1.36
CA GLN A 10 9.90 8.12 0.03
C GLN A 10 10.14 6.66 -0.35
N TYR A 11 10.62 5.84 0.60
CA TYR A 11 10.85 4.42 0.36
C TYR A 11 9.53 3.68 0.10
N MET A 12 8.51 3.92 0.92
CA MET A 12 7.18 3.32 0.74
C MET A 12 6.54 3.73 -0.60
N LEU A 13 6.66 5.00 -1.00
CA LEU A 13 6.17 5.48 -2.29
C LEU A 13 6.87 4.82 -3.47
N ARG A 14 8.20 4.64 -3.39
CA ARG A 14 8.99 3.96 -4.44
C ARG A 14 8.50 2.53 -4.68
N TRP A 15 8.11 1.84 -3.62
CA TRP A 15 7.67 0.45 -3.68
C TRP A 15 6.16 0.28 -3.93
N GLN A 16 5.40 1.36 -3.94
CA GLN A 16 3.95 1.31 -4.10
C GLN A 16 3.49 0.64 -5.41
N PRO A 17 4.13 0.88 -6.58
CA PRO A 17 3.77 0.20 -7.83
C PRO A 17 3.94 -1.33 -7.79
N PHE A 18 4.80 -1.84 -6.90
CA PHE A 18 5.18 -3.25 -6.80
C PHE A 18 4.45 -4.00 -5.67
N GLY A 19 3.52 -3.35 -4.97
CA GLY A 19 2.75 -3.96 -3.87
C GLY A 19 3.41 -3.84 -2.48
N GLY A 20 4.57 -3.20 -2.38
CA GLY A 20 5.28 -2.96 -1.12
C GLY A 20 6.75 -3.37 -1.18
N PRO A 21 7.55 -2.94 -0.19
CA PRO A 21 8.98 -3.29 -0.14
C PRO A 21 9.20 -4.73 0.31
N PRO A 22 10.28 -5.38 -0.16
CA PRO A 22 10.65 -6.72 0.26
C PRO A 22 11.16 -6.70 1.72
N GLU A 23 10.72 -7.67 2.53
CA GLU A 23 10.92 -7.65 3.98
C GLU A 23 12.40 -7.76 4.40
N ASP A 24 13.18 -8.52 3.65
CA ASP A 24 14.62 -8.72 3.82
C ASP A 24 15.44 -7.44 3.60
N GLU A 25 14.94 -6.48 2.82
CA GLU A 25 15.57 -5.16 2.68
C GLU A 25 15.21 -4.18 3.81
N VAL A 26 14.07 -4.36 4.48
CA VAL A 26 13.53 -3.38 5.42
C VAL A 26 14.32 -3.35 6.73
N LEU A 27 14.60 -4.52 7.29
CA LEU A 27 15.35 -4.65 8.55
C LEU A 27 16.76 -4.02 8.47
N PRO A 28 17.63 -4.34 7.49
CA PRO A 28 18.97 -3.76 7.41
C PRO A 28 18.95 -2.24 7.10
N ARG A 29 17.90 -1.71 6.47
CA ARG A 29 17.83 -0.28 6.10
C ARG A 29 17.24 0.61 7.18
N PHE A 30 16.24 0.12 7.92
CA PHE A 30 15.45 0.91 8.86
C PHE A 30 15.55 0.44 10.31
N GLY A 31 16.20 -0.70 10.56
CA GLY A 31 16.33 -1.28 11.90
C GLY A 31 14.98 -1.71 12.51
N MET A 32 13.98 -1.98 11.67
CA MET A 32 12.64 -2.39 12.08
C MET A 32 12.06 -3.39 11.08
N SER A 33 11.07 -4.17 11.48
CA SER A 33 10.40 -5.12 10.58
C SER A 33 9.44 -4.42 9.61
N LEU A 34 9.06 -5.10 8.52
CA LEU A 34 8.09 -4.57 7.55
C LEU A 34 6.75 -4.16 8.22
N PRO A 35 6.16 -4.94 9.14
CA PRO A 35 4.97 -4.50 9.88
C PRO A 35 5.20 -3.23 10.72
N GLN A 36 6.38 -3.08 11.33
CA GLN A 36 6.72 -1.87 12.09
C GLN A 36 6.85 -0.66 11.16
N LEU A 37 7.48 -0.83 10.00
CA LEU A 37 7.61 0.19 8.97
C LEU A 37 6.24 0.67 8.48
N HIS A 38 5.32 -0.26 8.19
CA HIS A 38 3.94 0.07 7.79
C HIS A 38 3.21 0.87 8.87
N ARG A 39 3.28 0.44 10.14
CA ARG A 39 2.67 1.19 11.25
C ARG A 39 3.25 2.59 11.38
N ARG A 40 4.57 2.74 11.23
CA ARG A 40 5.25 4.04 11.31
C ARG A 40 4.85 4.93 10.13
N PHE A 41 4.85 4.41 8.91
CA PHE A 41 4.38 5.11 7.71
C PHE A 41 2.95 5.65 7.90
N ASN A 42 2.01 4.82 8.34
CA ASN A 42 0.63 5.25 8.57
C ASN A 42 0.52 6.37 9.62
N ARG A 43 1.33 6.30 10.69
CA ARG A 43 1.37 7.35 11.71
C ARG A 43 1.90 8.67 11.15
N ILE A 44 2.95 8.62 10.33
CA ILE A 44 3.54 9.79 9.68
C ILE A 44 2.50 10.44 8.76
N VAL A 45 1.87 9.66 7.88
CA VAL A 45 0.85 10.16 6.95
C VAL A 45 -0.32 10.80 7.69
N LYS A 46 -0.84 10.14 8.74
CA LYS A 46 -1.92 10.71 9.56
C LYS A 46 -1.52 12.04 10.21
N LYS A 47 -0.27 12.16 10.68
CA LYS A 47 0.25 13.41 11.23
C LYS A 47 0.37 14.50 10.15
N MET A 48 0.83 14.15 8.95
CA MET A 48 0.90 15.06 7.81
C MET A 48 -0.49 15.56 7.40
N GLU A 49 -1.48 14.66 7.33
CA GLU A 49 -2.87 15.01 7.04
C GLU A 49 -3.43 15.99 8.09
N ALA A 50 -3.18 15.73 9.37
CA ALA A 50 -3.64 16.59 10.48
C ALA A 50 -2.95 17.96 10.52
N GLN A 51 -1.74 18.09 9.98
CA GLN A 51 -0.93 19.31 10.01
C GLN A 51 -0.74 19.94 8.63
N ARG A 52 -1.60 19.61 7.66
CA ARG A 52 -1.45 19.92 6.23
C ARG A 52 -1.08 21.38 5.96
N ASP A 53 -1.79 22.32 6.59
CA ASP A 53 -1.63 23.75 6.34
C ASP A 53 -0.28 24.31 6.85
N SER A 54 0.39 23.57 7.73
CA SER A 54 1.71 23.93 8.27
C SER A 54 2.87 23.14 7.65
N LEU A 55 2.59 22.26 6.68
CA LEU A 55 3.62 21.45 6.03
C LEU A 55 4.49 22.31 5.13
N ARG A 56 5.78 21.99 5.11
CA ARG A 56 6.70 22.49 4.09
C ARG A 56 6.28 21.96 2.71
N SER A 57 6.54 22.72 1.65
CA SER A 57 6.17 22.35 0.28
C SER A 57 6.64 20.96 -0.14
N GLU A 58 7.85 20.55 0.28
CA GLU A 58 8.39 19.21 0.03
C GLU A 58 7.54 18.10 0.68
N ASP A 59 7.16 18.30 1.94
CA ASP A 59 6.36 17.32 2.69
C ASP A 59 4.93 17.29 2.15
N LEU A 60 4.40 18.43 1.69
CA LEU A 60 3.09 18.51 1.04
C LEU A 60 3.08 17.76 -0.30
N ALA A 61 4.18 17.82 -1.07
CA ALA A 61 4.33 17.06 -2.30
C ALA A 61 4.33 15.54 -2.03
N LEU A 62 5.03 15.10 -0.97
CA LEU A 62 4.99 13.71 -0.53
C LEU A 62 3.60 13.27 -0.10
N LEU A 63 2.87 14.10 0.65
CA LEU A 63 1.49 13.79 1.05
C LEU A 63 0.57 13.65 -0.18
N SER A 64 0.73 14.54 -1.16
CA SER A 64 -0.03 14.49 -2.42
C SER A 64 0.25 13.20 -3.20
N ALA A 65 1.53 12.79 -3.27
CA ALA A 65 1.93 11.53 -3.89
C ALA A 65 1.34 10.30 -3.16
N VAL A 66 1.33 10.32 -1.82
CA VAL A 66 0.69 9.26 -1.01
C VAL A 66 -0.80 9.17 -1.31
N ASN A 67 -1.50 10.31 -1.36
CA ASN A 67 -2.94 10.33 -1.63
C ASN A 67 -3.27 9.82 -3.04
N ARG A 68 -2.46 10.16 -4.04
CA ARG A 68 -2.58 9.60 -5.38
C ARG A 68 -2.40 8.09 -5.38
N ALA A 69 -1.36 7.59 -4.72
CA ALA A 69 -1.06 6.16 -4.67
C ALA A 69 -2.15 5.37 -3.92
N LYS A 70 -2.74 5.94 -2.86
CA LYS A 70 -3.92 5.38 -2.18
C LYS A 70 -5.12 5.26 -3.13
N GLY A 71 -5.37 6.28 -3.96
CA GLY A 71 -6.43 6.27 -4.97
C GLY A 71 -6.21 5.16 -6.02
N GLU A 72 -5.00 5.05 -6.56
CA GLU A 72 -4.64 4.00 -7.53
C GLU A 72 -4.79 2.59 -6.92
N ALA A 73 -4.39 2.40 -5.66
CA ALA A 73 -4.57 1.13 -4.96
C ALA A 73 -6.05 0.78 -4.72
N ALA A 74 -6.89 1.77 -4.44
CA ALA A 74 -8.34 1.56 -4.27
C ALA A 74 -8.99 1.10 -5.58
N VAL A 75 -8.66 1.76 -6.70
CA VAL A 75 -9.15 1.39 -8.04
C VAL A 75 -8.73 -0.03 -8.43
N LYS A 76 -7.48 -0.42 -8.18
CA LYS A 76 -7.00 -1.79 -8.44
C LYS A 76 -7.81 -2.84 -7.67
N ARG A 77 -8.07 -2.61 -6.38
CA ARG A 77 -8.86 -3.53 -5.53
C ARG A 77 -10.31 -3.65 -6.01
N GLU A 78 -10.91 -2.55 -6.45
CA GLU A 78 -12.27 -2.56 -6.98
C GLU A 78 -12.35 -3.38 -8.28
N LEU A 79 -11.41 -3.20 -9.20
CA LEU A 79 -11.31 -3.99 -10.43
C LEU A 79 -11.08 -5.49 -10.13
N GLU A 80 -10.20 -5.83 -9.19
CA GLU A 80 -9.97 -7.22 -8.77
C GLU A 80 -11.21 -7.86 -8.13
N SER A 81 -11.95 -7.08 -7.34
CA SER A 81 -13.23 -7.50 -6.76
C SER A 81 -14.27 -7.79 -7.85
N MET A 82 -14.45 -6.87 -8.81
CA MET A 82 -15.37 -7.04 -9.93
C MET A 82 -14.99 -8.23 -10.82
N ALA A 83 -13.69 -8.40 -11.11
CA ALA A 83 -13.18 -9.54 -11.87
C ALA A 83 -13.42 -10.88 -11.15
N SER A 84 -13.30 -10.91 -9.81
CA SER A 84 -13.59 -12.09 -9.01
C SER A 84 -15.08 -12.43 -9.02
N SER A 85 -15.98 -11.44 -8.98
CA SER A 85 -17.44 -11.66 -9.08
C SER A 85 -17.90 -12.17 -10.45
N LEU A 86 -17.16 -11.90 -11.53
CA LEU A 86 -17.47 -12.37 -12.88
C LEU A 86 -17.02 -13.82 -13.15
N LYS A 87 -16.20 -14.40 -12.28
CA LYS A 87 -15.74 -15.78 -12.41
C LYS A 87 -16.84 -16.74 -11.93
N LEU A 88 -17.75 -17.09 -12.83
CA LEU A 88 -18.76 -18.15 -12.63
C LEU A 88 -18.08 -19.44 -12.15
N PRO A 89 -18.61 -20.15 -11.14
CA PRO A 89 -18.14 -21.49 -10.83
C PRO A 89 -18.41 -22.37 -12.05
N VAL A 90 -17.35 -22.95 -12.61
CA VAL A 90 -17.49 -24.04 -13.59
C VAL A 90 -18.26 -25.15 -12.88
N PRO A 91 -19.46 -25.54 -13.33
CA PRO A 91 -20.09 -26.71 -12.76
C PRO A 91 -19.20 -27.90 -13.12
N THR A 92 -18.50 -28.42 -12.12
CA THR A 92 -17.95 -29.77 -12.18
C THR A 92 -19.12 -30.73 -12.24
N SER A 93 -19.68 -30.91 -13.44
CA SER A 93 -20.46 -32.10 -13.80
C SER A 93 -19.50 -33.27 -13.72
N VAL A 94 -19.35 -33.84 -12.51
CA VAL A 94 -18.84 -35.20 -12.37
C VAL A 94 -20.04 -36.11 -12.53
N GLU A 95 -20.32 -36.40 -13.79
CA GLU A 95 -21.07 -37.56 -14.20
C GLU A 95 -20.26 -38.81 -13.84
N GLN A 96 -20.64 -39.46 -12.74
CA GLN A 96 -20.27 -40.85 -12.49
C GLN A 96 -21.54 -41.57 -12.04
N ARG A 97 -22.38 -41.87 -13.04
CA ARG A 97 -23.16 -43.11 -13.07
C ARG A 97 -22.19 -44.28 -13.07
N SER A 98 -22.40 -45.28 -12.22
CA SER A 98 -22.19 -46.73 -12.40
C SER A 98 -22.49 -47.35 -11.02
N ALA A 99 -23.67 -47.94 -10.81
CA ALA A 99 -24.06 -49.30 -11.20
C ALA A 99 -23.31 -50.36 -10.39
#